data_AF-A0A257QHV2-F1
#
_entry.id   AF-A0A257QHV2-F1
#
_cell.length_a   1.000
_cell.length_b   1.000
_cell.length_c   1.000
_cell.angle_alpha   90.00
_cell.angle_beta   90.00
_cell.angle_gamma   90.00
#
_symmetry.space_group_name_H-M   'P 1'
#
loop_
_entity.id
_entity.type
_entity.pdbx_description
1 polymer ?
#
loop_
_entity_poly.entity_id
_entity_poly.type
_entity_poly.pdbx_seq_one_letter_code
_entity_poly.pdbx_strand_id
1 'polypeptide(L)'
;PSLAGVRDTLRLLALPNGPWQPQRPTIVLNRQGRPGGLTRKQIEDALKVKVDIVIPDMPKQLNESASLGEPAVALRGAFRQAIIDLAREVGFVAAREEIAEAKVGGSGLRKMFARLAPTRK
;
A
#
# COMPACT_ATOMS: atom_id res chain seq x y z
N PRO A 1 -8.46 -4.55 15.57
CA PRO A 1 -7.80 -5.58 14.73
C PRO A 1 -7.90 -6.97 15.38
N SER A 2 -8.23 -8.01 14.61
CA SER A 2 -8.48 -9.37 15.11
C SER A 2 -7.40 -10.36 14.64
N LEU A 3 -7.23 -11.46 15.38
CA LEU A 3 -6.31 -12.55 15.02
C LEU A 3 -6.68 -13.21 13.69
N ALA A 4 -7.99 -13.36 13.43
CA ALA A 4 -8.49 -13.88 12.15
C ALA A 4 -7.99 -13.02 10.97
N GLY A 5 -8.06 -11.69 11.12
CA GLY A 5 -7.55 -10.77 10.10
C GLY A 5 -6.06 -10.97 9.81
N VAL A 6 -5.23 -11.11 10.85
CA VAL A 6 -3.78 -11.37 10.67
C VAL A 6 -3.53 -12.68 9.93
N ARG A 7 -4.24 -13.77 10.31
CA ARG A 7 -4.10 -15.07 9.66
C ARG A 7 -4.49 -15.00 8.18
N ASP A 8 -5.59 -14.33 7.87
CA ASP A 8 -6.08 -14.23 6.51
C ASP A 8 -5.17 -13.32 5.66
N THR A 9 -4.61 -12.26 6.25
CA THR A 9 -3.55 -11.46 5.60
C THR A 9 -2.30 -12.28 5.29
N LEU A 10 -1.83 -13.14 6.22
CA LEU A 10 -0.69 -14.03 5.94
C LEU A 10 -0.96 -14.96 4.76
N ARG A 11 -2.19 -15.48 4.64
CA ARG A 11 -2.59 -16.31 3.50
C ARG A 11 -2.57 -15.52 2.19
N LEU A 12 -3.05 -14.26 2.19
CA LEU A 12 -3.02 -13.40 1.01
C LEU A 12 -1.59 -13.02 0.60
N LEU A 13 -0.69 -12.77 1.56
CA LEU A 13 0.72 -12.50 1.28
C LEU A 13 1.48 -13.71 0.71
N ALA A 14 1.00 -14.93 0.98
CA ALA A 14 1.58 -16.15 0.45
C ALA A 14 1.12 -16.45 -0.98
N LEU A 15 0.11 -15.74 -1.51
CA LEU A 15 -0.32 -15.91 -2.89
C LEU A 15 0.69 -15.27 -3.84
N PRO A 16 1.07 -15.93 -4.94
CA PRO A 16 1.97 -15.35 -5.92
C PRO A 16 1.28 -14.17 -6.64
N ASN A 17 2.01 -13.08 -6.79
CA ASN A 17 1.52 -11.91 -7.52
C ASN A 17 1.40 -12.23 -9.02
N GLY A 18 0.31 -11.78 -9.63
CA GLY A 18 0.13 -11.81 -11.08
C GLY A 18 1.09 -10.85 -11.81
N PRO A 19 1.26 -11.02 -13.14
CA PRO A 19 2.21 -10.23 -13.93
C PRO A 19 1.93 -8.71 -13.96
N TRP A 20 0.70 -8.30 -13.65
CA TRP A 20 0.27 -6.89 -13.61
C TRP A 20 -0.04 -6.41 -12.19
N GLN A 21 0.40 -7.15 -11.16
CA GLN A 21 0.19 -6.77 -9.76
C GLN A 21 1.43 -6.10 -9.16
N PRO A 22 1.22 -5.12 -8.27
CA PRO A 22 2.30 -4.52 -7.49
C PRO A 22 3.08 -5.58 -6.71
N GLN A 23 4.41 -5.52 -6.77
CA GLN A 23 5.28 -6.51 -6.12
C GLN A 23 5.26 -6.42 -4.59
N ARG A 24 4.87 -5.27 -4.03
CA ARG A 24 4.75 -5.06 -2.59
C ARG A 24 3.33 -4.60 -2.26
N PRO A 25 2.56 -5.36 -1.47
CA PRO A 25 1.25 -4.94 -1.02
C PRO A 25 1.35 -3.86 0.06
N THR A 26 0.44 -2.89 0.03
CA THR A 26 0.28 -1.88 1.09
C THR A 26 -0.55 -2.47 2.22
N ILE A 27 0.01 -2.50 3.43
CA ILE A 27 -0.67 -3.05 4.60
C ILE A 27 -1.37 -1.93 5.39
N VAL A 28 -2.69 -2.01 5.44
CA VAL A 28 -3.54 -1.05 6.17
C VAL A 28 -4.07 -1.71 7.44
N LEU A 29 -3.68 -1.17 8.60
CA LEU A 29 -4.20 -1.59 9.88
C LEU A 29 -5.45 -0.78 10.24
N ASN A 30 -6.61 -1.42 10.19
CA ASN A 30 -7.88 -0.77 10.49
C ASN A 30 -8.31 -0.93 11.97
N ARG A 31 -9.02 0.09 12.49
CA ARG A 31 -9.58 0.16 13.85
C ARG A 31 -8.53 -0.08 14.94
N GLN A 32 -7.39 0.60 14.83
CA GLN A 32 -6.37 0.56 15.87
C GLN A 32 -6.92 1.21 17.16
N GLY A 33 -6.65 0.60 18.32
CA GLY A 33 -7.09 1.11 19.62
C GLY A 33 -8.46 0.58 20.07
N ARG A 34 -9.11 -0.28 19.28
CA ARG A 34 -10.34 -0.96 19.70
C ARG A 34 -10.11 -1.81 20.96
N PRO A 35 -10.99 -1.77 21.99
CA PRO A 35 -10.89 -2.64 23.16
C PRO A 35 -10.90 -4.12 22.75
N GLY A 36 -9.93 -4.89 23.24
CA GLY A 36 -9.71 -6.30 22.86
C GLY A 36 -8.98 -6.50 21.52
N GLY A 37 -8.50 -5.44 20.88
CA GLY A 37 -7.73 -5.50 19.65
C GLY A 37 -6.24 -5.75 19.87
N LEU A 38 -5.59 -6.38 18.88
CA LEU A 38 -4.13 -6.54 18.85
C LEU A 38 -3.42 -5.19 18.73
N THR A 39 -2.28 -5.05 19.40
CA THR A 39 -1.41 -3.87 19.29
C THR A 39 -0.65 -3.86 17.96
N ARG A 40 -0.20 -2.68 17.53
CA ARG A 40 0.59 -2.54 16.29
C ARG A 40 1.83 -3.44 16.28
N LYS A 41 2.57 -3.45 17.40
CA LYS A 41 3.80 -4.26 17.53
C LYS A 41 3.53 -5.74 17.34
N GLN A 42 2.49 -6.27 17.99
CA GLN A 42 2.11 -7.68 17.85
C GLN A 42 1.74 -8.06 16.40
N ILE A 43 1.14 -7.13 15.66
CA ILE A 43 0.77 -7.36 14.25
C ILE A 43 2.01 -7.32 13.35
N GLU A 44 2.89 -6.34 13.56
CA GLU A 44 4.18 -6.26 12.83
C GLU A 44 5.06 -7.48 13.12
N ASP A 45 5.10 -7.94 14.37
CA ASP A 45 5.86 -9.13 14.77
C ASP A 45 5.31 -10.43 14.16
N ALA A 46 3.99 -10.52 14.00
CA ALA A 46 3.31 -11.68 13.42
C ALA A 46 3.39 -11.70 11.89
N LEU A 47 3.26 -10.54 11.23
CA LEU A 47 3.34 -10.43 9.78
C LEU A 47 4.79 -10.40 9.27
N LYS A 48 5.77 -10.08 10.13
CA LYS A 48 7.17 -9.79 9.75
C LYS A 48 7.32 -8.70 8.68
N VAL A 49 6.25 -7.93 8.48
CA VAL A 49 6.18 -6.81 7.54
C VAL A 49 5.73 -5.58 8.33
N LYS A 50 6.28 -4.42 7.98
CA LYS A 50 5.89 -3.15 8.60
C LYS A 50 4.48 -2.77 8.15
N VAL A 51 3.68 -2.26 9.08
CA VAL A 51 2.38 -1.66 8.74
C VAL A 51 2.64 -0.29 8.13
N ASP A 52 2.13 -0.07 6.93
CA ASP A 52 2.33 1.18 6.19
C ASP A 52 1.37 2.26 6.71
N ILE A 53 0.09 1.92 6.88
CA ILE A 53 -0.96 2.88 7.25
C ILE A 53 -1.78 2.37 8.40
N VAL A 54 -2.16 3.29 9.29
CA VAL A 54 -2.90 2.99 10.50
C VAL A 54 -4.14 3.87 10.58
N ILE A 55 -5.31 3.24 10.65
CA ILE A 55 -6.59 3.91 10.78
C ILE A 55 -7.07 3.74 12.24
N PRO A 56 -7.27 4.84 12.99
CA PRO A 56 -7.72 4.79 14.37
C PRO A 56 -9.19 4.35 14.47
N ASP A 57 -9.55 3.69 15.58
CA ASP A 57 -10.93 3.34 15.87
C ASP A 57 -11.72 4.56 16.36
N MET A 58 -12.68 5.02 15.56
CA MET A 58 -13.57 6.13 15.91
C MET A 58 -15.03 5.72 15.71
N PRO A 59 -15.56 4.84 16.58
CA PRO A 59 -16.84 4.19 16.35
C PRO A 59 -18.02 5.16 16.31
N LYS A 60 -18.01 6.22 17.13
CA LYS A 60 -19.10 7.22 17.15
C LYS A 60 -19.20 7.95 15.81
N GLN A 61 -18.09 8.57 15.39
CA GLN A 61 -18.03 9.32 14.12
C GLN A 61 -18.33 8.44 12.92
N LEU A 62 -17.80 7.20 12.89
CA LEU A 62 -18.06 6.28 11.79
C LEU A 62 -19.51 5.80 11.73
N ASN A 63 -20.16 5.57 12.87
CA ASN A 63 -21.56 5.15 12.92
C ASN A 63 -22.51 6.30 12.52
N GLU A 64 -22.20 7.52 12.94
CA GLU A 64 -22.95 8.73 12.54
C GLU A 64 -22.84 8.96 11.04
N SER A 65 -21.62 8.96 10.49
CA SER A 65 -21.39 9.08 9.05
C SER A 65 -22.08 7.97 8.25
N ALA A 66 -22.02 6.72 8.72
CA ALA A 66 -22.70 5.60 8.06
C ALA A 66 -24.23 5.75 8.06
N SER A 67 -24.79 6.30 9.14
CA SER A 67 -26.25 6.51 9.27
C SER A 67 -26.74 7.69 8.44
N LEU A 68 -25.92 8.74 8.31
CA LEU A 68 -26.23 9.94 7.52
C LEU A 68 -25.95 9.76 6.02
N GLY A 69 -25.25 8.68 5.63
CA GLY A 69 -24.86 8.44 4.23
C GLY A 69 -23.71 9.33 3.74
N GLU A 70 -23.05 10.05 4.65
CA GLU A 70 -21.93 10.91 4.31
C GLU A 70 -20.60 10.19 4.50
N PRO A 71 -19.62 10.35 3.59
CA PRO A 71 -18.32 9.75 3.77
C PRO A 71 -17.61 10.35 4.99
N ALA A 72 -17.15 9.50 5.91
CA ALA A 72 -16.46 9.92 7.14
C ALA A 72 -15.18 10.75 6.90
N VAL A 73 -14.68 10.80 5.66
CA VAL A 73 -13.56 11.64 5.21
C VAL A 73 -13.94 13.12 5.12
N ALA A 74 -15.24 13.45 4.96
CA ALA A 74 -15.73 14.82 4.94
C ALA A 74 -15.55 15.51 6.31
N LEU A 75 -15.61 14.73 7.39
CA LEU A 75 -15.37 15.19 8.74
C LEU A 75 -13.87 15.44 8.99
N ARG A 76 -13.55 16.49 9.76
CA ARG A 76 -12.17 16.76 10.17
C ARG A 76 -11.78 15.80 11.30
N GLY A 77 -10.59 15.21 11.22
CA GLY A 77 -10.07 14.34 12.27
C GLY A 77 -8.96 13.40 11.82
N ALA A 78 -8.53 12.53 12.74
CA ALA A 78 -7.45 11.57 12.51
C ALA A 78 -7.78 10.55 11.40
N PHE A 79 -9.07 10.23 11.18
CA PHE A 79 -9.51 9.34 10.10
C PHE A 79 -9.25 9.97 8.73
N ARG A 80 -9.65 11.23 8.54
CA ARG A 80 -9.38 11.97 7.29
C ARG A 80 -7.88 12.02 7.00
N GLN A 81 -7.05 12.28 8.02
CA GLN A 81 -5.61 12.31 7.84
C GLN A 81 -5.05 10.95 7.41
N ALA A 82 -5.47 9.87 8.06
CA ALA A 82 -5.07 8.50 7.67
C ALA A 82 -5.48 8.15 6.24
N ILE A 83 -6.65 8.61 5.78
CA ILE A 83 -7.10 8.42 4.40
C ILE A 83 -6.30 9.27 3.40
N ILE A 84 -5.92 10.50 3.76
CA ILE A 84 -5.02 11.32 2.93
C ILE A 84 -3.64 10.66 2.81
N ASP A 85 -3.12 10.10 3.90
CA ASP A 85 -1.83 9.41 3.90
C ASP A 85 -1.92 8.12 3.05
N LEU A 86 -3.06 7.40 3.10
CA LEU A 86 -3.35 6.29 2.20
C LEU A 86 -3.40 6.72 0.73
N ALA A 87 -4.10 7.81 0.43
CA ALA A 87 -4.18 8.32 -0.94
C ALA A 87 -2.80 8.72 -1.48
N ARG A 88 -1.92 9.27 -0.63
CA ARG A 88 -0.53 9.57 -1.00
C ARG A 88 0.27 8.31 -1.29
N GLU A 89 0.19 7.28 -0.44
CA GLU A 89 0.91 6.03 -0.65
C GLU A 89 0.51 5.36 -1.97
N VAL A 90 -0.80 5.27 -2.24
CA VAL A 90 -1.32 4.68 -3.49
C VAL A 90 -0.93 5.52 -4.72
N GLY A 91 -1.05 6.84 -4.62
CA GLY A 91 -0.65 7.75 -5.70
C GLY A 91 0.84 7.69 -6.02
N PHE A 92 1.69 7.42 -5.03
CA PHE A 92 3.13 7.28 -5.23
C PHE A 92 3.51 5.96 -5.92
N VAL A 93 2.73 4.88 -5.72
CA VAL A 93 2.95 3.60 -6.41
C VAL A 93 2.71 3.74 -7.92
N ALA A 94 1.66 4.46 -8.33
CA ALA A 94 1.38 4.73 -9.74
C ALA A 94 2.55 5.49 -10.43
N ALA A 95 3.13 6.49 -9.76
CA ALA A 95 4.28 7.23 -10.29
C ALA A 95 5.57 6.38 -10.38
N ARG A 96 5.73 5.34 -9.54
CA ARG A 96 6.90 4.44 -9.62
C ARG A 96 6.83 3.48 -10.79
N GLU A 97 5.63 3.06 -11.20
CA GLU A 97 5.42 2.21 -12.38
C GLU A 97 5.77 2.97 -13.68
N GLU A 98 5.36 4.23 -13.81
CA GLU A 98 5.73 5.07 -14.97
C GLU A 98 7.27 5.23 -15.12
N ILE A 99 7.98 5.43 -14.01
CA ILE A 99 9.46 5.56 -14.01
C ILE A 99 10.14 4.22 -14.31
N ALA A 100 9.54 3.09 -13.91
CA ALA A 100 10.05 1.77 -14.22
C ALA A 100 9.88 1.43 -15.71
N GLU A 101 8.72 1.74 -16.30
CA GLU A 101 8.46 1.59 -17.74
C GLU A 101 9.42 2.43 -18.59
N ALA A 102 9.67 3.67 -18.19
CA ALA A 102 10.62 4.56 -18.87
C ALA A 102 12.08 4.03 -18.89
N LYS A 103 12.48 3.22 -17.91
CA LYS A 103 13.83 2.63 -17.87
C LYS A 103 13.99 1.37 -18.72
N VAL A 104 12.90 0.64 -19.00
CA VAL A 104 12.95 -0.56 -19.86
C VAL A 104 13.14 -0.18 -21.33
N GLY A 105 12.61 0.97 -21.77
CA GLY A 105 12.78 1.49 -23.14
C GLY A 105 14.19 2.00 -23.49
N GLY A 106 15.01 2.36 -22.48
CA GLY A 106 16.33 2.99 -22.71
C GLY A 106 17.52 2.04 -22.92
N SER A 107 17.36 0.75 -22.61
CA SER A 107 18.47 -0.23 -22.62
C SER A 107 18.73 -0.86 -24.00
N GLY A 108 17.71 -0.93 -24.87
CA GLY A 108 17.82 -1.55 -26.19
C GLY A 108 18.61 -0.73 -27.22
N LEU A 109 18.43 0.59 -27.22
CA LEU A 109 19.05 1.49 -28.21
C LEU A 109 20.57 1.64 -28.00
N ARG A 110 21.07 1.64 -26.75
CA ARG A 110 22.51 1.73 -26.49
C ARG A 110 23.28 0.48 -26.91
N LYS A 111 22.66 -0.71 -26.86
CA LYS A 111 23.27 -1.96 -27.37
C LYS A 111 23.32 -2.05 -28.89
N MET A 112 22.39 -1.39 -29.60
CA MET A 112 22.40 -1.34 -31.06
C MET A 112 23.50 -0.40 -31.60
N PHE A 113 23.66 0.78 -31.01
CA PHE A 113 24.70 1.73 -31.46
C PHE A 113 26.13 1.27 -31.13
N ALA A 114 26.35 0.50 -30.06
CA ALA A 114 27.65 -0.07 -29.75
C ALA A 114 28.11 -1.18 -30.72
N ARG A 115 27.18 -1.74 -31.53
CA ARG A 115 27.48 -2.80 -32.50
C ARG A 115 27.81 -2.28 -33.90
N LEU A 116 27.69 -0.96 -34.13
CA LEU A 116 27.85 -0.33 -35.44
C LEU A 116 29.08 0.59 -35.58
N ALA A 117 29.99 0.62 -34.60
CA ALA A 117 31.21 1.41 -34.71
C ALA A 117 32.28 0.65 -35.53
N PRO A 118 32.71 1.14 -36.72
CA PRO A 118 33.75 0.49 -37.49
C PRO A 118 35.13 0.77 -36.87
N THR A 119 35.84 -0.29 -36.49
CA THR A 119 37.28 -0.29 -36.19
C THR A 119 38.06 0.18 -37.41
N ARG A 120 38.54 1.43 -37.40
CA ARG A 120 39.57 1.89 -38.36
C ARG A 120 40.93 1.35 -37.92
N LYS A 121 41.60 0.68 -38.86
CA LYS A 121 43.03 0.36 -38.84
C LYS A 121 43.86 1.63 -38.98
#